data_AF-A0A2Z6QS17-F1
#
_entry.id   AF-A0A2Z6QS17-F1
#
_cell.length_a   1.000
_cell.length_b   1.000
_cell.length_c   1.000
_cell.angle_alpha   90.00
_cell.angle_beta   90.00
_cell.angle_gamma   90.00
#
_symmetry.space_group_name_H-M   'P 1'
#
loop_
_entity.id
_entity.type
_entity.pdbx_description
1 polymer ?
#
loop_
_entity_poly.entity_id
_entity_poly.type
_entity_poly.pdbx_seq_one_letter_code
_entity_poly.pdbx_strand_id
1 'polypeptide(L)'
;MEIVNNYYNELNILKAKDLSLKKPLTTKLDILHDILENSEETEENWVKQKDDIKGASKHISLIVEQKNEIINDIFPLTESALELLKRKEILQYRDKVGDFNNEVEKRLGFQSWKEISTIFNRKINTNKNFRREDEKYLTELKKVLEKVNIDLTEFELLFRLKRTSNFEFHQDKEKTLDQEINDLEISFPKALKYYKSPLRKLLLALRMWYN
;
A
#
# COMPACT_ATOMS: atom_id res chain seq x y z
N MET A 1 7.08 7.33 8.02
CA MET A 1 6.38 7.16 9.32
C MET A 1 5.14 8.07 9.41
N GLU A 2 5.21 9.33 8.99
CA GLU A 2 4.07 10.28 9.03
C GLU A 2 2.80 9.78 8.33
N ILE A 3 2.91 9.20 7.13
CA ILE A 3 1.74 8.70 6.37
C ILE A 3 0.99 7.61 7.17
N VAL A 4 1.71 6.64 7.75
CA VAL A 4 1.10 5.53 8.53
C VAL A 4 0.50 6.04 9.83
N ASN A 5 1.17 6.99 10.51
CA ASN A 5 0.64 7.63 11.71
C ASN A 5 -0.64 8.41 11.41
N ASN A 6 -0.76 9.01 10.22
CA ASN A 6 -1.96 9.72 9.81
C ASN A 6 -3.17 8.78 9.66
N TYR A 7 -3.02 7.64 8.97
CA TYR A 7 -4.09 6.63 8.87
C TYR A 7 -4.54 6.12 10.24
N TYR A 8 -3.59 5.87 11.15
CA TYR A 8 -3.91 5.41 12.49
C TYR A 8 -4.68 6.46 13.30
N ASN A 9 -4.29 7.74 13.19
CA ASN A 9 -4.98 8.85 13.83
C ASN A 9 -6.40 9.03 13.26
N GLU A 10 -6.58 9.02 11.95
CA GLU A 10 -7.89 9.12 11.30
C GLU A 10 -8.81 7.95 11.73
N LEU A 11 -8.29 6.73 11.74
CA LEU A 11 -9.03 5.56 12.22
C LEU A 11 -9.45 5.70 13.70
N ASN A 12 -8.55 6.21 14.55
CA ASN A 12 -8.88 6.44 15.96
C ASN A 12 -9.95 7.53 16.15
N ILE A 13 -9.94 8.58 15.33
CA ILE A 13 -10.99 9.61 15.34
C ILE A 13 -12.34 8.97 14.96
N LEU A 14 -12.39 8.19 13.89
CA LEU A 14 -13.61 7.50 13.46
C LEU A 14 -14.11 6.52 14.52
N LYS A 15 -13.20 5.77 15.16
CA LYS A 15 -13.53 4.86 16.27
C LYS A 15 -14.09 5.61 17.49
N ALA A 16 -13.50 6.74 17.85
CA ALA A 16 -13.99 7.58 18.95
C ALA A 16 -15.39 8.15 18.64
N LYS A 17 -15.63 8.57 17.39
CA LYS A 17 -16.96 9.01 16.92
C LYS A 17 -17.99 7.87 17.02
N ASP A 18 -17.70 6.67 16.51
CA ASP A 18 -18.65 5.55 16.60
C ASP A 18 -18.97 5.16 18.05
N LEU A 19 -17.95 5.15 18.93
CA LEU A 19 -18.12 4.89 20.35
C LEU A 19 -19.01 5.93 21.05
N SER A 20 -18.89 7.21 20.70
CA SER A 20 -19.68 8.28 21.32
C SER A 20 -21.18 8.18 20.98
N LEU A 21 -21.52 7.55 19.84
CA LEU A 21 -22.91 7.33 19.42
C LEU A 21 -23.58 6.13 20.11
N LYS A 22 -22.81 5.21 20.68
CA LYS A 22 -23.34 3.96 21.25
C LYS A 22 -24.26 4.19 22.45
N LYS A 23 -23.85 5.05 23.39
CA LYS A 23 -24.63 5.34 24.59
C LYS A 23 -25.93 6.10 24.26
N PRO A 24 -25.91 7.20 23.49
CA PRO A 24 -27.13 7.87 23.03
C PRO A 24 -28.10 6.93 22.32
N LEU A 25 -27.61 6.06 21.42
CA LEU A 25 -28.45 5.11 20.71
C LEU A 25 -29.16 4.15 21.67
N THR A 26 -28.40 3.56 22.61
CA THR A 26 -28.94 2.63 23.61
C THR A 26 -30.03 3.31 24.43
N THR A 27 -29.75 4.51 24.98
CA THR A 27 -30.74 5.27 25.77
C THR A 27 -32.01 5.58 24.97
N LYS A 28 -31.90 5.90 23.67
CA LYS A 28 -33.09 6.19 22.86
C LYS A 28 -33.89 4.94 22.51
N LEU A 29 -33.23 3.78 22.34
CA LEU A 29 -33.90 2.51 22.17
C LEU A 29 -34.61 2.07 23.46
N ASP A 30 -33.98 2.24 24.61
CA ASP A 30 -34.58 1.94 25.93
C ASP A 30 -35.86 2.76 26.14
N ILE A 31 -35.84 4.07 25.83
CA ILE A 31 -37.05 4.91 25.90
C ILE A 31 -38.18 4.36 25.02
N LEU A 32 -37.88 3.95 23.79
CA LEU A 32 -38.91 3.39 22.90
C LEU A 32 -39.44 2.06 23.41
N HIS A 33 -38.57 1.21 23.96
CA HIS A 33 -38.93 -0.07 24.55
C HIS A 33 -39.84 0.11 25.76
N ASP A 34 -39.48 1.00 26.69
CA ASP A 34 -40.26 1.33 27.88
C ASP A 34 -41.67 1.83 27.51
N ILE A 35 -41.78 2.65 26.46
CA ILE A 35 -43.08 3.15 25.99
C ILE A 35 -43.92 2.03 25.37
N LEU A 36 -43.29 1.11 24.62
CA LEU A 36 -43.96 -0.04 24.02
C LEU A 36 -44.46 -1.05 25.07
N GLU A 37 -43.72 -1.25 26.16
CA GLU A 37 -44.11 -2.17 27.25
C GLU A 37 -45.15 -1.58 28.21
N ASN A 38 -45.16 -0.26 28.41
CA ASN A 38 -45.99 0.43 29.39
C ASN A 38 -47.07 1.34 28.77
N SER A 39 -47.64 0.97 27.62
CA SER A 39 -48.66 1.78 26.95
C SER A 39 -49.97 1.84 27.77
N GLU A 40 -50.14 2.86 28.61
CA GLU A 40 -51.39 3.13 29.32
C GLU A 40 -52.41 3.89 28.44
N GLU A 41 -53.69 3.52 28.51
CA GLU A 41 -54.77 3.99 27.63
C GLU A 41 -55.38 5.37 27.98
N THR A 42 -54.68 6.26 28.70
CA THR A 42 -55.22 7.60 29.01
C THR A 42 -54.81 8.63 27.96
N GLU A 43 -55.73 9.50 27.56
CA GLU A 43 -55.54 10.46 26.46
C GLU A 43 -54.36 11.43 26.71
N GLU A 44 -54.12 11.84 27.97
CA GLU A 44 -52.94 12.64 28.35
C GLU A 44 -51.62 11.85 28.24
N ASN A 45 -51.59 10.56 28.63
CA ASN A 45 -50.39 9.72 28.47
C ASN A 45 -50.08 9.46 27.00
N TRP A 46 -51.10 9.25 26.17
CA TRP A 46 -50.94 9.07 24.72
C TRP A 46 -50.27 10.28 24.05
N VAL A 47 -50.65 11.50 24.40
CA VAL A 47 -50.05 12.72 23.83
C VAL A 47 -48.57 12.83 24.22
N LYS A 48 -48.24 12.59 25.48
CA LYS A 48 -46.86 12.62 25.98
C LYS A 48 -45.99 11.53 25.33
N GLN A 49 -46.48 10.30 25.29
CA GLN A 49 -45.80 9.17 24.65
C GLN A 49 -45.53 9.43 23.16
N LYS A 50 -46.49 10.04 22.44
CA LYS A 50 -46.34 10.39 21.03
C LYS A 50 -45.19 11.38 20.79
N ASP A 51 -45.05 12.40 21.63
CA ASP A 51 -43.95 13.36 21.54
C ASP A 51 -42.60 12.72 21.87
N ASP A 52 -42.55 11.86 22.89
CA ASP A 52 -41.35 11.11 23.27
C ASP A 52 -40.91 10.13 22.17
N ILE A 53 -41.84 9.39 21.56
CA ILE A 53 -41.57 8.51 20.40
C ILE A 53 -41.02 9.31 19.23
N LYS A 54 -41.66 10.44 18.89
CA LYS A 54 -41.21 11.30 17.79
C LYS A 54 -39.82 11.86 18.05
N GLY A 55 -39.54 12.29 19.28
CA GLY A 55 -38.24 12.81 19.70
C GLY A 55 -37.15 11.73 19.65
N ALA A 56 -37.43 10.54 20.18
CA ALA A 56 -36.51 9.41 20.16
C ALA A 56 -36.23 8.91 18.74
N SER A 57 -37.27 8.75 17.92
CA SER A 57 -37.16 8.34 16.51
C SER A 57 -36.31 9.33 15.71
N LYS A 58 -36.56 10.64 15.82
CA LYS A 58 -35.75 11.67 15.16
C LYS A 58 -34.27 11.58 15.57
N HIS A 59 -34.00 11.36 16.86
CA HIS A 59 -32.62 11.21 17.34
C HIS A 59 -31.95 9.94 16.79
N ILE A 60 -32.69 8.82 16.73
CA ILE A 60 -32.19 7.58 16.15
C ILE A 60 -31.87 7.77 14.67
N SER A 61 -32.74 8.44 13.90
CA SER A 61 -32.48 8.77 12.49
C SER A 61 -31.18 9.56 12.33
N LEU A 62 -30.96 10.59 13.16
CA LEU A 62 -29.72 11.37 13.14
C LEU A 62 -28.48 10.51 13.48
N ILE A 63 -28.60 9.60 14.45
CA ILE A 63 -27.51 8.68 14.80
C ILE A 63 -27.20 7.73 13.63
N VAL A 64 -28.23 7.23 12.94
CA VAL A 64 -28.07 6.36 11.76
C VAL A 64 -27.39 7.12 10.62
N GLU A 65 -27.77 8.37 10.36
CA GLU A 65 -27.10 9.23 9.38
C GLU A 65 -25.61 9.41 9.72
N GLN A 66 -25.29 9.75 10.97
CA GLN A 66 -23.90 9.89 11.43
C GLN A 66 -23.10 8.58 11.32
N LYS A 67 -23.73 7.43 11.60
CA LYS A 67 -23.07 6.12 11.41
C LYS A 67 -22.81 5.83 9.94
N ASN A 68 -23.71 6.20 9.04
CA ASN A 68 -23.49 6.07 7.60
C ASN A 68 -22.33 6.95 7.13
N GLU A 69 -22.20 8.18 7.64
CA GLU A 69 -21.04 9.04 7.36
C GLU A 69 -19.73 8.38 7.81
N ILE A 70 -19.68 7.85 9.03
CA ILE A 70 -18.49 7.13 9.54
C ILE A 70 -18.13 5.95 8.64
N ILE A 71 -19.11 5.15 8.22
CA ILE A 71 -18.88 4.01 7.31
C ILE A 71 -18.34 4.50 5.95
N ASN A 72 -18.93 5.56 5.41
CA ASN A 72 -18.51 6.17 4.15
C ASN A 72 -17.09 6.74 4.22
N ASP A 73 -16.62 7.17 5.39
CA ASP A 73 -15.23 7.62 5.61
C ASP A 73 -14.25 6.43 5.78
N ILE A 74 -14.71 5.32 6.40
CA ILE A 74 -13.88 4.12 6.61
C ILE A 74 -13.51 3.47 5.27
N PHE A 75 -14.43 3.40 4.30
CA PHE A 75 -14.16 2.73 3.02
C PHE A 75 -12.95 3.34 2.27
N PRO A 76 -12.92 4.64 1.94
CA PRO A 76 -11.76 5.28 1.31
C PRO A 76 -10.48 5.15 2.12
N LEU A 77 -10.57 5.22 3.45
CA LEU A 77 -9.42 5.07 4.34
C LEU A 77 -8.79 3.67 4.19
N THR A 78 -9.63 2.62 4.20
CA THR A 78 -9.19 1.24 4.03
C THR A 78 -8.65 0.96 2.63
N GLU A 79 -9.29 1.48 1.58
CA GLU A 79 -8.79 1.37 0.20
C GLU A 79 -7.40 1.99 0.06
N SER A 80 -7.22 3.21 0.57
CA SER A 80 -5.95 3.92 0.53
C SER A 80 -4.86 3.18 1.31
N ALA A 81 -5.19 2.62 2.49
CA ALA A 81 -4.27 1.81 3.26
C ALA A 81 -3.86 0.52 2.52
N LEU A 82 -4.81 -0.16 1.88
CA LEU A 82 -4.55 -1.34 1.05
C LEU A 82 -3.67 -1.01 -0.16
N GLU A 83 -3.87 0.12 -0.82
CA GLU A 83 -3.00 0.56 -1.93
C GLU A 83 -1.56 0.80 -1.46
N LEU A 84 -1.38 1.39 -0.28
CA LEU A 84 -0.05 1.57 0.31
C LEU A 84 0.61 0.23 0.66
N LEU A 85 -0.15 -0.74 1.19
CA LEU A 85 0.34 -2.09 1.46
C LEU A 85 0.76 -2.80 0.17
N LYS A 86 -0.06 -2.73 -0.89
CA LYS A 86 0.28 -3.26 -2.22
C LYS A 86 1.56 -2.66 -2.79
N ARG A 87 1.79 -1.35 -2.58
CA ARG A 87 3.07 -0.71 -2.97
C ARG A 87 4.25 -1.26 -2.20
N LYS A 88 4.06 -1.57 -0.92
CA LYS A 88 5.07 -2.17 -0.05
C LYS A 88 5.34 -3.64 -0.39
N GLU A 89 4.37 -4.39 -0.91
CA GLU A 89 4.60 -5.78 -1.36
C GLU A 89 5.66 -5.88 -2.46
N ILE A 90 5.84 -4.87 -3.31
CA ILE A 90 6.92 -4.90 -4.32
C ILE A 90 8.30 -4.82 -3.66
N LEU A 91 8.41 -4.22 -2.47
CA LEU A 91 9.67 -4.14 -1.74
C LEU A 91 10.18 -5.54 -1.34
N GLN A 92 9.34 -6.57 -1.35
CA GLN A 92 9.78 -7.96 -1.14
C GLN A 92 10.82 -8.40 -2.19
N TYR A 93 10.75 -7.88 -3.43
CA TYR A 93 11.70 -8.21 -4.49
C TYR A 93 13.01 -7.40 -4.40
N ARG A 94 13.13 -6.48 -3.44
CA ARG A 94 14.33 -5.63 -3.27
C ARG A 94 15.59 -6.46 -3.08
N ASP A 95 15.50 -7.58 -2.36
CA ASP A 95 16.66 -8.41 -2.08
C ASP A 95 17.12 -9.12 -3.35
N LYS A 96 16.19 -9.58 -4.20
CA LYS A 96 16.50 -10.08 -5.54
C LYS A 96 17.09 -9.03 -6.46
N VAL A 97 16.66 -7.78 -6.34
CA VAL A 97 17.35 -6.67 -7.03
C VAL A 97 18.79 -6.52 -6.54
N GLY A 98 19.03 -6.68 -5.23
CA GLY A 98 20.38 -6.72 -4.68
C GLY A 98 21.21 -7.86 -5.27
N ASP A 99 20.67 -9.08 -5.27
CA ASP A 99 21.32 -10.27 -5.83
C ASP A 99 21.65 -10.08 -7.31
N PHE A 100 20.71 -9.53 -8.08
CA PHE A 100 20.90 -9.22 -9.49
C PHE A 100 21.98 -8.18 -9.72
N ASN A 101 21.99 -7.10 -8.93
CA ASN A 101 23.02 -6.07 -9.01
C ASN A 101 24.42 -6.63 -8.70
N ASN A 102 24.53 -7.54 -7.72
CA ASN A 102 25.79 -8.23 -7.42
C ASN A 102 26.28 -9.08 -8.61
N GLU A 103 25.37 -9.78 -9.29
CA GLU A 103 25.70 -10.56 -10.48
C GLU A 103 26.08 -9.67 -11.68
N VAL A 104 25.44 -8.51 -11.83
CA VAL A 104 25.82 -7.49 -12.83
C VAL A 104 27.21 -6.94 -12.52
N GLU A 105 27.49 -6.63 -11.25
CA GLU A 105 28.82 -6.18 -10.79
C GLU A 105 29.91 -7.19 -11.12
N LYS A 106 29.70 -8.48 -10.81
CA LYS A 106 30.67 -9.55 -11.13
C LYS A 106 31.00 -9.60 -12.62
N ARG A 107 30.03 -9.35 -13.50
CA ARG A 107 30.19 -9.39 -14.97
C ARG A 107 30.84 -8.14 -15.56
N LEU A 108 30.72 -7.00 -14.88
CA LEU A 108 31.30 -5.72 -15.31
C LEU A 108 32.66 -5.45 -14.69
N GLY A 109 32.90 -5.99 -13.49
CA GLY A 109 34.00 -5.60 -12.63
C GLY A 109 33.65 -4.41 -11.74
N PHE A 110 34.30 -4.37 -10.57
CA PHE A 110 34.06 -3.39 -9.50
C PHE A 110 34.12 -1.94 -9.99
N GLN A 111 35.14 -1.59 -10.79
CA GLN A 111 35.34 -0.21 -11.22
C GLN A 111 34.20 0.28 -12.13
N SER A 112 33.81 -0.50 -13.14
CA SER A 112 32.70 -0.15 -14.03
C SER A 112 31.37 -0.09 -13.28
N TRP A 113 31.14 -1.02 -12.35
CA TRP A 113 29.95 -0.99 -11.50
C TRP A 113 29.85 0.25 -10.61
N LYS A 114 30.97 0.67 -10.00
CA LYS A 114 31.03 1.89 -9.18
C LYS A 114 30.64 3.14 -9.97
N GLU A 115 31.12 3.25 -11.20
CA GLU A 115 30.78 4.37 -12.09
C GLU A 115 29.31 4.32 -12.50
N ILE A 116 28.80 3.15 -12.91
CA ILE A 116 27.38 2.95 -13.22
C ILE A 116 26.49 3.35 -12.05
N SER A 117 26.80 2.86 -10.85
CA SER A 117 26.06 3.20 -9.64
C SER A 117 26.04 4.71 -9.40
N THR A 118 27.17 5.38 -9.60
CA THR A 118 27.29 6.84 -9.48
C THR A 118 26.45 7.58 -10.52
N ILE A 119 26.47 7.12 -11.77
CA ILE A 119 25.68 7.68 -12.88
C ILE A 119 24.18 7.59 -12.59
N PHE A 120 23.68 6.42 -12.21
CA PHE A 120 22.27 6.23 -11.87
C PHE A 120 21.87 7.00 -10.61
N ASN A 121 22.71 7.00 -9.57
CA ASN A 121 22.46 7.80 -8.37
C ASN A 121 22.35 9.30 -8.70
N ARG A 122 23.26 9.82 -9.53
CA ARG A 122 23.21 11.21 -9.99
C ARG A 122 21.93 11.50 -10.75
N LYS A 123 21.54 10.64 -11.70
CA LYS A 123 20.29 10.78 -12.47
C LYS A 123 19.07 10.77 -11.54
N ILE A 124 18.99 9.83 -10.62
CA ILE A 124 17.85 9.69 -9.70
C ILE A 124 17.74 10.89 -8.76
N ASN A 125 18.86 11.36 -8.20
CA ASN A 125 18.85 12.44 -7.21
C ASN A 125 18.68 13.83 -7.82
N THR A 126 19.04 14.03 -9.09
CA THR A 126 19.03 15.37 -9.73
C THR A 126 18.08 15.47 -10.92
N ASN A 127 17.47 14.37 -11.34
CA ASN A 127 16.68 14.25 -12.56
C ASN A 127 17.43 14.70 -13.84
N LYS A 128 18.77 14.69 -13.82
CA LYS A 128 19.61 15.06 -14.96
C LYS A 128 19.84 13.86 -15.88
N ASN A 129 19.83 14.12 -17.19
CA ASN A 129 20.16 13.13 -18.20
C ASN A 129 21.61 12.64 -18.09
N PHE A 130 21.88 11.50 -18.74
CA PHE A 130 23.23 10.96 -18.88
C PHE A 130 24.12 11.94 -19.65
N ARG A 131 25.37 12.03 -19.23
CA ARG A 131 26.42 12.83 -19.85
C ARG A 131 27.16 11.98 -20.88
N ARG A 132 27.84 12.66 -21.81
CA ARG A 132 28.68 11.98 -22.82
C ARG A 132 29.78 11.12 -22.19
N GLU A 133 30.36 11.57 -21.08
CA GLU A 133 31.38 10.81 -20.32
C GLU A 133 30.85 9.49 -19.73
N ASP A 134 29.53 9.39 -19.50
CA ASP A 134 28.91 8.16 -18.97
C ASP A 134 28.79 7.06 -20.02
N GLU A 135 28.84 7.41 -21.32
CA GLU A 135 28.45 6.54 -22.43
C GLU A 135 29.28 5.26 -22.51
N LYS A 136 30.56 5.34 -22.15
CA LYS A 136 31.43 4.16 -22.05
C LYS A 136 30.83 3.12 -21.09
N TYR A 137 30.52 3.54 -19.87
CA TYR A 137 30.01 2.65 -18.82
C TYR A 137 28.58 2.18 -19.10
N LEU A 138 27.74 3.04 -19.66
CA LEU A 138 26.39 2.66 -20.08
C LEU A 138 26.42 1.64 -21.22
N THR A 139 27.40 1.72 -22.13
CA THR A 139 27.57 0.75 -23.21
C THR A 139 28.04 -0.60 -22.65
N GLU A 140 28.95 -0.61 -21.69
CA GLU A 140 29.36 -1.84 -20.99
C GLU A 140 28.17 -2.49 -20.25
N LEU A 141 27.38 -1.69 -19.54
CA LEU A 141 26.16 -2.16 -18.87
C LEU A 141 25.16 -2.76 -19.88
N LYS A 142 24.87 -2.06 -20.98
CA LYS A 142 23.94 -2.55 -22.02
C LYS A 142 24.32 -3.94 -22.50
N LYS A 143 25.61 -4.19 -22.78
CA LYS A 143 26.09 -5.51 -23.23
C LYS A 143 25.83 -6.63 -22.22
N VAL A 144 25.85 -6.33 -20.92
CA VAL A 144 25.52 -7.31 -19.87
C VAL A 144 24.01 -7.54 -19.80
N LEU A 145 23.23 -6.48 -19.85
CA LEU A 145 21.77 -6.55 -19.73
C LEU A 145 21.08 -7.16 -20.97
N GLU A 146 21.64 -6.95 -22.16
CA GLU A 146 21.16 -7.53 -23.42
C GLU A 146 21.12 -9.06 -23.37
N LYS A 147 22.08 -9.69 -22.66
CA LYS A 147 22.13 -11.15 -22.48
C LYS A 147 20.93 -11.72 -21.71
N VAL A 148 20.24 -10.87 -20.96
CA VAL A 148 19.07 -11.23 -20.15
C VAL A 148 17.83 -10.41 -20.54
N ASN A 149 17.87 -9.79 -21.72
CA ASN A 149 16.77 -9.03 -22.31
C ASN A 149 16.23 -7.90 -21.41
N ILE A 150 17.10 -7.25 -20.63
CA ILE A 150 16.76 -6.08 -19.81
C ILE A 150 17.30 -4.84 -20.52
N ASP A 151 16.47 -3.80 -20.69
CA ASP A 151 16.92 -2.51 -21.20
C ASP A 151 17.35 -1.55 -20.07
N LEU A 152 17.97 -0.41 -20.41
CA LEU A 152 18.43 0.57 -19.42
C LEU A 152 17.29 1.24 -18.64
N THR A 153 16.10 1.36 -19.23
CA THR A 153 14.91 1.91 -18.56
C THR A 153 14.39 0.94 -17.53
N GLU A 154 14.29 -0.34 -17.89
CA GLU A 154 13.93 -1.43 -16.97
C GLU A 154 14.96 -1.56 -15.84
N PHE A 155 16.25 -1.48 -16.16
CA PHE A 155 17.31 -1.47 -15.15
C PHE A 155 17.20 -0.26 -14.23
N GLU A 156 16.91 0.94 -14.75
CA GLU A 156 16.69 2.13 -13.92
C GLU A 156 15.55 1.93 -12.93
N LEU A 157 14.46 1.31 -13.35
CA LEU A 157 13.31 0.99 -12.49
C LEU A 157 13.78 0.08 -11.35
N LEU A 158 14.46 -1.02 -11.66
CA LEU A 158 14.97 -1.95 -10.65
C LEU A 158 15.94 -1.24 -9.68
N PHE A 159 16.84 -0.43 -10.21
CA PHE A 159 17.79 0.35 -9.41
C PHE A 159 17.08 1.33 -8.47
N ARG A 160 16.01 1.99 -8.92
CA ARG A 160 15.15 2.84 -8.07
C ARG A 160 14.47 2.02 -6.98
N LEU A 161 13.93 0.84 -7.31
CA LEU A 161 13.29 -0.04 -6.34
C LEU A 161 14.25 -0.42 -5.20
N LYS A 162 15.52 -0.69 -5.51
CA LYS A 162 16.55 -0.95 -4.49
C LYS A 162 16.77 0.25 -3.55
N ARG A 163 16.60 1.48 -4.05
CA ARG A 163 16.78 2.72 -3.28
C ARG A 163 15.58 3.10 -2.40
N THR A 164 14.36 2.65 -2.69
CA THR A 164 13.13 3.03 -1.96
C THR A 164 13.00 2.35 -0.58
N SER A 165 14.12 2.03 0.08
CA SER A 165 14.14 1.13 1.24
C SER A 165 13.60 1.76 2.53
N ASN A 166 12.67 1.04 3.16
CA ASN A 166 12.48 0.99 4.61
C ASN A 166 12.81 -0.45 5.06
N PHE A 167 13.47 -0.62 6.21
CA PHE A 167 13.80 -1.94 6.79
C PHE A 167 12.57 -2.79 7.16
N GLU A 168 11.37 -2.22 7.22
CA GLU A 168 10.15 -2.90 7.69
C GLU A 168 9.63 -4.03 6.77
N PHE A 169 10.21 -4.24 5.58
CA PHE A 169 9.68 -5.17 4.55
C PHE A 169 10.72 -6.15 4.02
N HIS A 170 11.68 -6.57 4.86
CA HIS A 170 12.50 -7.73 4.56
C HIS A 170 11.60 -8.97 4.38
N GLN A 171 11.94 -9.84 3.43
CA GLN A 171 11.27 -11.14 3.31
C GLN A 171 11.65 -11.99 4.53
N ASP A 172 10.72 -12.15 5.48
CA ASP A 172 10.91 -13.05 6.63
C ASP A 172 10.81 -14.54 6.23
N LYS A 173 10.42 -14.84 4.99
CA LYS A 173 10.32 -16.20 4.46
C LYS A 173 11.12 -16.34 3.17
N GLU A 174 12.09 -17.24 3.19
CA GLU A 174 12.85 -17.59 2.00
C GLU A 174 11.93 -18.21 0.94
N LYS A 175 11.92 -17.60 -0.24
CA LYS A 175 11.26 -18.15 -1.43
C LYS A 175 12.31 -18.51 -2.49
N THR A 176 12.06 -19.60 -3.18
CA THR A 176 12.82 -19.98 -4.39
C THR A 176 12.47 -19.04 -5.54
N LEU A 177 13.36 -18.92 -6.53
CA LEU A 177 13.12 -18.10 -7.73
C LEU A 177 11.83 -18.51 -8.46
N ASP A 178 11.51 -19.81 -8.52
CA ASP A 178 10.30 -20.29 -9.19
C ASP A 178 9.02 -19.91 -8.44
N GLN A 179 9.05 -19.92 -7.09
CA GLN A 179 7.94 -19.42 -6.28
C GLN A 179 7.71 -17.93 -6.51
N GLU A 180 8.78 -17.13 -6.56
CA GLU A 180 8.68 -15.69 -6.80
C GLU A 180 8.18 -15.35 -8.21
N ILE A 181 8.59 -16.11 -9.23
CA ILE A 181 8.06 -15.97 -10.59
C ILE A 181 6.56 -16.28 -10.61
N ASN A 182 6.13 -17.35 -9.94
CA ASN A 182 4.71 -17.71 -9.86
C ASN A 182 3.89 -16.63 -9.14
N ASP A 183 4.37 -16.13 -8.01
CA ASP A 183 3.69 -15.07 -7.25
C ASP A 183 3.48 -13.80 -8.09
N LEU A 184 4.51 -13.42 -8.85
CA LEU A 184 4.47 -12.28 -9.77
C LEU A 184 3.42 -12.46 -10.88
N GLU A 185 3.13 -13.70 -11.28
CA GLU A 185 2.10 -13.99 -12.29
C GLU A 185 0.68 -14.05 -11.72
N ILE A 186 0.50 -14.60 -10.52
CA ILE A 186 -0.81 -14.77 -9.87
C ILE A 186 -1.45 -13.42 -9.54
N SER A 187 -0.69 -12.52 -8.89
CA SER A 187 -1.22 -11.20 -8.55
C SER A 187 -0.11 -10.17 -8.54
N PHE A 188 -0.35 -9.04 -9.21
CA PHE A 188 0.56 -7.90 -9.19
C PHE A 188 -0.23 -6.59 -9.13
N PRO A 189 0.15 -5.62 -8.28
CA PRO A 189 -0.57 -4.37 -8.15
C PRO A 189 -0.66 -3.62 -9.49
N LYS A 190 -1.89 -3.34 -9.97
CA LYS A 190 -2.13 -2.67 -11.26
C LYS A 190 -1.43 -1.31 -11.36
N ALA A 191 -1.41 -0.55 -10.26
CA ALA A 191 -0.73 0.75 -10.17
C ALA A 191 0.78 0.67 -10.42
N LEU A 192 1.37 -0.52 -10.31
CA LEU A 192 2.81 -0.77 -10.38
C LEU A 192 3.18 -1.72 -11.51
N LYS A 193 2.24 -2.01 -12.42
CA LYS A 193 2.40 -2.97 -13.53
C LYS A 193 3.70 -2.81 -14.33
N TYR A 194 4.27 -1.61 -14.37
CA TYR A 194 5.52 -1.30 -15.05
C TYR A 194 6.74 -2.00 -14.42
N TYR A 195 6.68 -2.43 -13.16
CA TYR A 195 7.71 -3.26 -12.53
C TYR A 195 7.60 -4.75 -12.86
N LYS A 196 6.43 -5.23 -13.28
CA LYS A 196 6.16 -6.67 -13.46
C LYS A 196 7.13 -7.30 -14.47
N SER A 197 7.26 -6.70 -15.66
CA SER A 197 8.18 -7.18 -16.70
C SER A 197 9.65 -7.16 -16.27
N PRO A 198 10.20 -6.01 -15.78
CA PRO A 198 11.57 -5.94 -15.28
C PRO A 198 11.89 -6.99 -14.21
N LEU A 199 10.99 -7.16 -13.22
CA LEU A 199 11.18 -8.12 -12.14
C LEU A 199 11.17 -9.56 -12.65
N ARG A 200 10.27 -9.93 -13.56
CA ARG A 200 10.27 -11.25 -14.19
C ARG A 200 11.59 -11.54 -14.91
N LYS A 201 12.05 -10.58 -15.73
CA LYS A 201 13.32 -10.72 -16.47
C LYS A 201 14.50 -10.88 -15.51
N LEU A 202 14.50 -10.11 -14.41
CA LEU A 202 15.50 -10.22 -13.36
C LEU A 202 15.51 -11.61 -12.70
N LEU A 203 14.35 -12.16 -12.34
CA LEU A 203 14.28 -13.47 -11.70
C LEU A 203 14.75 -14.58 -12.66
N LEU A 204 14.40 -14.47 -13.94
CA LEU A 204 14.91 -15.36 -14.98
C LEU A 204 16.43 -15.21 -15.18
N ALA A 205 16.95 -13.99 -15.13
CA ALA A 205 18.38 -13.72 -15.22
C ALA A 205 19.15 -14.39 -14.08
N LEU A 206 18.67 -14.23 -12.83
CA LEU A 206 19.25 -14.90 -11.66
C LEU A 206 19.24 -16.42 -11.83
N ARG A 207 18.12 -16.98 -12.28
CA ARG A 207 18.01 -18.42 -12.54
C ARG A 207 19.00 -18.89 -13.60
N MET A 208 19.19 -18.13 -14.68
CA MET A 208 20.17 -18.43 -15.73
C MET A 208 21.61 -18.33 -15.27
N TRP A 209 21.91 -17.49 -14.27
CA TRP A 209 23.26 -17.22 -13.80
C TRP A 209 23.72 -18.10 -12.64
N TYR A 210 22.77 -18.70 -11.91
CA TYR A 210 23.05 -19.65 -10.82
C TYR A 210 23.08 -21.10 -11.27
N ASN A 211 22.59 -21.38 -12.49
CA ASN A 211 22.74 -22.66 -13.17
C ASN A 211 24.04 -22.69 -13.98
#